data_AF-A0A3P3W3M2-F1
#
_entry.id   AF-A0A3P3W3M2-F1
#
_cell.length_a   1.000
_cell.length_b   1.000
_cell.length_c   1.000
_cell.angle_alpha   90.00
_cell.angle_beta   90.00
_cell.angle_gamma   90.00
#
_symmetry.space_group_name_H-M   'P 1'
#
loop_
_entity.id
_entity.type
_entity.pdbx_description
1 polymer ?
#
loop_
_entity_poly.entity_id
_entity_poly.type
_entity_poly.pdbx_seq_one_letter_code
_entity_poly.pdbx_strand_id
1 'polypeptide(L)'
;MLKLKKSNTLLFLLFFSLNFEVWDPLSTNGFFSISKLFGFLYLISIVPHISYFLSVINNFRIYLRLLFIFFTYLTLISFFNINVYDYSFFDFSLFQNIILFFLLSSHEKLKPGVLEKSFFGFYLGSICLAFCYYLNLGLSINSEGRISLFGDNENLVGFRMVISILFLIHFIIKNRLKYFYKILLILSFYPLLDLAINSGSRTAFLSLILSIFLMFFLYKTKKSFIKILGFIFLVIIAFLGINIALNSEVLGERLARTSEESDLSGRDEIWIQIIPQIKENLIFGVGSTGYNEFSHVIFSRFISPHNVFIEILAISGLIGFVLFFYFIFLCFKKAYLFQQKFNELIPFVYIVPMTAVLLSSQLFIFKLGWVILAYCASRSLYIYKK
;
A
#
# COMPACT_ATOMS: atom_id res chain seq x y z
N MET A 1 2.54 27.37 19.46
CA MET A 1 3.14 26.34 18.57
C MET A 1 2.98 24.99 19.26
N LEU A 2 2.11 24.11 18.74
CA LEU A 2 1.88 22.78 19.31
C LEU A 2 3.21 21.99 19.37
N LYS A 3 3.66 21.59 20.56
CA LYS A 3 4.89 20.80 20.75
C LYS A 3 4.65 19.31 20.43
N LEU A 4 4.34 18.99 19.17
CA LEU A 4 4.17 17.60 18.70
C LEU A 4 5.50 16.85 18.50
N LYS A 5 6.61 17.29 19.11
CA LYS A 5 7.97 16.76 18.81
C LYS A 5 8.03 15.24 19.00
N LYS A 6 7.52 14.72 20.12
CA LYS A 6 7.47 13.28 20.42
C LYS A 6 6.61 12.52 19.40
N SER A 7 5.42 13.03 19.08
CA SER A 7 4.51 12.41 18.10
C SER A 7 5.10 12.37 16.69
N ASN A 8 5.92 13.35 16.30
CA ASN A 8 6.63 13.32 15.01
C ASN A 8 7.67 12.22 14.94
N THR A 9 8.48 12.07 16.01
CA THR A 9 9.49 11.00 16.08
C THR A 9 8.82 9.63 16.08
N LEU A 10 7.72 9.46 16.82
CA LEU A 10 6.98 8.20 16.84
C LEU A 10 6.28 7.92 15.51
N LEU A 11 5.80 8.94 14.80
CA LEU A 11 5.28 8.76 13.46
C LEU A 11 6.36 8.30 12.48
N PHE A 12 7.57 8.87 12.57
CA PHE A 12 8.70 8.44 11.78
C PHE A 12 9.06 6.96 12.04
N LEU A 13 9.09 6.55 13.31
CA LEU A 13 9.32 5.17 13.71
C LEU A 13 8.18 4.23 13.29
N LEU A 14 6.93 4.70 13.33
CA LEU A 14 5.79 3.96 12.79
C LEU A 14 6.01 3.66 11.31
N PHE A 15 6.37 4.67 10.50
CA PHE A 15 6.63 4.47 9.07
C PHE A 15 7.80 3.52 8.82
N PHE A 16 8.90 3.64 9.59
CA PHE A 16 10.00 2.68 9.56
C PHE A 16 9.50 1.24 9.80
N SER A 17 8.70 1.06 10.85
CA SER A 17 8.18 -0.25 11.27
C SER A 17 7.14 -0.86 10.32
N LEU A 18 6.58 -0.11 9.36
CA LEU A 18 5.66 -0.67 8.35
C LEU A 18 6.34 -1.70 7.43
N ASN A 19 7.66 -1.75 7.37
CA ASN A 19 8.41 -2.81 6.68
C ASN A 19 8.46 -4.12 7.48
N PHE A 20 8.07 -4.08 8.75
CA PHE A 20 8.04 -5.21 9.69
C PHE A 20 6.63 -5.38 10.26
N GLU A 21 5.63 -5.24 9.40
CA GLU A 21 4.22 -5.15 9.80
C GLU A 21 3.70 -6.45 10.43
N VAL A 22 4.11 -7.58 9.85
CA VAL A 22 3.74 -8.94 10.27
C VAL A 22 4.77 -9.53 11.24
N TRP A 23 5.96 -8.94 11.37
CA TRP A 23 7.00 -9.49 12.22
C TRP A 23 6.60 -9.48 13.70
N ASP A 24 6.40 -10.69 14.22
CA ASP A 24 6.11 -10.97 15.63
C ASP A 24 7.31 -11.69 16.29
N PRO A 25 8.27 -10.94 16.86
CA PRO A 25 9.43 -11.54 17.53
C PRO A 25 9.08 -12.26 18.84
N LEU A 26 7.85 -12.09 19.35
CA LEU A 26 7.40 -12.69 20.61
C LEU A 26 6.53 -13.94 20.38
N SER A 27 6.35 -14.35 19.12
CA SER A 27 5.57 -15.54 18.73
C SER A 27 4.17 -15.58 19.35
N THR A 28 3.50 -14.44 19.41
CA THR A 28 2.17 -14.28 19.99
C THR A 28 1.04 -14.59 18.99
N ASN A 29 1.32 -15.34 17.92
CA ASN A 29 0.36 -15.64 16.85
C ASN A 29 -0.32 -14.38 16.29
N GLY A 30 0.44 -13.30 16.16
CA GLY A 30 -0.03 -12.05 15.55
C GLY A 30 -0.74 -11.09 16.51
N PHE A 31 -0.84 -11.37 17.81
CA PHE A 31 -1.30 -10.35 18.79
C PHE A 31 -0.34 -9.16 18.84
N PHE A 32 0.96 -9.42 18.75
CA PHE A 32 2.03 -8.45 18.70
C PHE A 32 2.62 -8.34 17.29
N SER A 33 3.05 -7.13 16.93
CA SER A 33 4.03 -6.91 15.87
C SER A 33 4.75 -5.60 16.13
N ILE A 34 5.94 -5.43 15.55
CA ILE A 34 6.72 -4.20 15.74
C ILE A 34 5.96 -2.98 15.21
N SER A 35 5.24 -3.13 14.11
CA SER A 35 4.34 -2.07 13.61
C SER A 35 3.21 -1.76 14.59
N LYS A 36 2.61 -2.76 15.24
CA LYS A 36 1.57 -2.53 16.26
C LYS A 36 2.14 -1.79 17.48
N LEU A 37 3.35 -2.14 17.93
CA LEU A 37 4.02 -1.45 19.04
C LEU A 37 4.20 0.04 18.73
N PHE A 38 4.80 0.39 17.59
CA PHE A 38 4.99 1.79 17.22
C PHE A 38 3.69 2.51 16.91
N GLY A 39 2.68 1.81 16.39
CA GLY A 39 1.32 2.33 16.22
C GLY A 39 0.68 2.72 17.56
N PHE A 40 0.81 1.85 18.57
CA PHE A 40 0.29 2.10 19.91
C PHE A 40 1.05 3.23 20.61
N LEU A 41 2.38 3.25 20.54
CA LEU A 41 3.20 4.34 21.07
C LEU A 41 2.86 5.68 20.40
N TYR A 42 2.67 5.68 19.07
CA TYR A 42 2.22 6.85 18.33
C TYR A 42 0.85 7.32 18.82
N LEU A 43 -0.11 6.42 18.98
CA LEU A 43 -1.44 6.75 19.50
C LEU A 43 -1.38 7.35 20.91
N ILE A 44 -0.63 6.73 21.84
CA ILE A 44 -0.41 7.28 23.19
C ILE A 44 0.16 8.70 23.12
N SER A 45 1.09 8.94 22.20
CA SER A 45 1.68 10.28 22.04
C SER A 45 0.71 11.34 21.51
N ILE A 46 -0.41 10.92 20.91
CA ILE A 46 -1.46 11.81 20.41
C ILE A 46 -2.52 12.07 21.47
N VAL A 47 -2.79 11.13 22.38
CA VAL A 47 -3.87 11.24 23.39
C VAL A 47 -3.89 12.60 24.13
N PRO A 48 -2.75 13.15 24.64
CA PRO A 48 -2.73 14.47 25.29
C PRO A 48 -3.12 15.64 24.37
N HIS A 49 -3.14 15.42 23.07
CA HIS A 49 -3.40 16.40 22.02
C HIS A 49 -4.61 16.04 21.16
N ILE A 50 -5.43 15.06 21.57
CA ILE A 50 -6.53 14.54 20.76
C ILE A 50 -7.55 15.62 20.39
N SER A 51 -7.78 16.61 21.27
CA SER A 51 -8.67 17.75 21.00
C SER A 51 -8.25 18.55 19.75
N TYR A 52 -6.95 18.69 19.51
CA TYR A 52 -6.42 19.34 18.31
C TYR A 52 -6.55 18.49 17.05
N PHE A 53 -6.47 17.16 17.18
CA PHE A 53 -6.72 16.25 16.06
C PHE A 53 -8.20 16.26 15.69
N LEU A 54 -9.09 16.28 16.68
CA LEU A 54 -10.53 16.36 16.47
C LEU A 54 -10.96 17.73 15.91
N SER A 55 -10.29 18.83 16.27
CA SER A 55 -10.66 20.16 15.76
C SER A 55 -10.47 20.31 14.25
N VAL A 56 -9.62 19.49 13.63
CA VAL A 56 -9.38 19.49 12.17
C VAL A 56 -10.18 18.42 11.42
N ILE A 57 -11.07 17.67 12.09
CA ILE A 57 -11.85 16.59 11.47
C ILE A 57 -12.68 17.07 10.28
N ASN A 58 -13.18 18.32 10.33
CA ASN A 58 -13.98 18.92 9.28
C ASN A 58 -13.23 19.04 7.95
N ASN A 59 -11.90 19.11 7.96
CA ASN A 59 -11.10 19.10 6.73
C ASN A 59 -11.18 17.77 5.98
N PHE A 60 -11.52 16.68 6.67
CA PHE A 60 -11.55 15.33 6.12
C PHE A 60 -12.92 14.65 6.23
N ARG A 61 -13.96 15.41 6.58
CA ARG A 61 -15.31 14.91 6.88
C ARG A 61 -15.89 14.02 5.78
N ILE A 62 -15.71 14.37 4.51
CA ILE A 62 -16.24 13.57 3.40
C ILE A 62 -15.60 12.17 3.34
N TYR A 63 -14.28 12.07 3.48
CA TYR A 63 -13.57 10.80 3.46
C TYR A 63 -13.98 9.93 4.64
N LEU A 64 -13.99 10.53 5.84
CA LEU A 64 -14.38 9.82 7.07
C LEU A 64 -15.84 9.37 7.01
N ARG A 65 -16.75 10.20 6.51
CA ARG A 65 -18.16 9.83 6.34
C ARG A 65 -18.30 8.62 5.42
N LEU A 66 -17.63 8.61 4.27
CA LEU A 66 -17.68 7.46 3.34
C LEU A 66 -17.11 6.20 4.00
N LEU A 67 -15.96 6.30 4.66
CA LEU A 67 -15.32 5.18 5.34
C LEU A 67 -16.17 4.63 6.49
N PHE A 68 -16.74 5.48 7.34
CA PHE A 68 -17.59 5.04 8.44
C PHE A 68 -18.93 4.47 7.95
N ILE A 69 -19.55 5.04 6.91
CA ILE A 69 -20.76 4.45 6.32
C ILE A 69 -20.43 3.07 5.74
N PHE A 70 -19.34 2.96 4.98
CA PHE A 70 -18.87 1.68 4.43
C PHE A 70 -18.60 0.66 5.53
N PHE A 71 -17.85 1.05 6.57
CA PHE A 71 -17.51 0.19 7.70
C PHE A 71 -18.75 -0.28 8.44
N THR A 72 -19.64 0.63 8.85
CA THR A 72 -20.87 0.29 9.55
C THR A 72 -21.76 -0.60 8.69
N TYR A 73 -21.89 -0.32 7.40
CA TYR A 73 -22.64 -1.15 6.48
C TYR A 73 -22.08 -2.57 6.38
N LEU A 74 -20.75 -2.71 6.19
CA LEU A 74 -20.09 -4.01 6.16
C LEU A 74 -20.26 -4.77 7.48
N THR A 75 -20.08 -4.10 8.62
CA THR A 75 -20.28 -4.70 9.95
C THR A 75 -21.72 -5.20 10.13
N LEU A 76 -22.72 -4.45 9.67
CA LEU A 76 -24.12 -4.86 9.76
C LEU A 76 -24.41 -6.09 8.89
N ILE A 77 -23.94 -6.12 7.64
CA ILE A 77 -24.14 -7.30 6.77
C ILE A 77 -23.43 -8.51 7.35
N SER A 78 -22.18 -8.36 7.80
CA SER A 78 -21.46 -9.45 8.45
C SER A 78 -22.18 -9.92 9.72
N PHE A 79 -22.79 -9.01 10.48
CA PHE A 79 -23.57 -9.38 11.67
C PHE A 79 -24.80 -10.22 11.32
N PHE A 80 -25.54 -9.86 10.26
CA PHE A 80 -26.69 -10.63 9.81
C PHE A 80 -26.33 -11.97 9.17
N ASN A 81 -25.08 -12.16 8.74
CA ASN A 81 -24.58 -13.40 8.12
C ASN A 81 -23.61 -14.19 9.03
N ILE A 82 -23.65 -13.96 10.35
CA ILE A 82 -22.93 -14.80 11.31
C ILE A 82 -23.39 -16.25 11.17
N ASN A 83 -22.44 -17.17 11.17
CA ASN A 83 -22.69 -18.60 10.95
C ASN A 83 -21.75 -19.44 11.84
N VAL A 84 -21.83 -20.76 11.70
CA VAL A 84 -21.04 -21.72 12.51
C VAL A 84 -19.54 -21.65 12.19
N TYR A 85 -19.17 -21.23 10.97
CA TYR A 85 -17.77 -21.15 10.54
C TYR A 85 -17.10 -19.84 10.96
N ASP A 86 -17.84 -18.73 11.00
CA ASP A 86 -17.29 -17.44 11.39
C ASP A 86 -18.30 -16.52 12.10
N TYR A 87 -17.89 -16.03 13.27
CA TYR A 87 -18.61 -15.09 14.13
C TYR A 87 -17.93 -13.71 14.19
N SER A 88 -16.82 -13.51 13.48
CA SER A 88 -16.02 -12.27 13.52
C SER A 88 -16.60 -11.16 12.62
N PHE A 89 -17.81 -10.70 12.95
CA PHE A 89 -18.52 -9.69 12.15
C PHE A 89 -17.86 -8.29 12.14
N PHE A 90 -16.98 -8.01 13.10
CA PHE A 90 -16.28 -6.73 13.22
C PHE A 90 -14.83 -6.83 12.71
N ASP A 91 -14.54 -6.16 11.59
CA ASP A 91 -13.18 -6.11 11.04
C ASP A 91 -12.33 -5.07 11.79
N PHE A 92 -11.56 -5.55 12.77
CA PHE A 92 -10.63 -4.73 13.54
C PHE A 92 -9.53 -4.09 12.70
N SER A 93 -9.06 -4.76 11.65
CA SER A 93 -7.97 -4.26 10.80
C SER A 93 -8.44 -3.06 9.97
N LEU A 94 -9.62 -3.18 9.36
CA LEU A 94 -10.26 -2.08 8.63
C LEU A 94 -10.55 -0.90 9.56
N PHE A 95 -11.10 -1.14 10.74
CA PHE A 95 -11.37 -0.09 11.72
C PHE A 95 -10.09 0.65 12.16
N GLN A 96 -9.04 -0.10 12.50
CA GLN A 96 -7.73 0.46 12.84
C GLN A 96 -7.17 1.32 11.70
N ASN A 97 -7.33 0.86 10.46
CA ASN A 97 -6.85 1.57 9.28
C ASN A 97 -7.64 2.85 8.97
N ILE A 98 -8.95 2.88 9.25
CA ILE A 98 -9.76 4.12 9.20
C ILE A 98 -9.27 5.13 10.25
N ILE A 99 -9.00 4.67 11.48
CA ILE A 99 -8.42 5.52 12.53
C ILE A 99 -7.03 6.02 12.13
N LEU A 100 -6.17 5.14 11.60
CA LEU A 100 -4.85 5.51 11.11
C LEU A 100 -4.96 6.59 10.03
N PHE A 101 -5.84 6.42 9.05
CA PHE A 101 -6.10 7.41 8.01
C PHE A 101 -6.48 8.78 8.59
N PHE A 102 -7.38 8.81 9.57
CA PHE A 102 -7.78 10.03 10.28
C PHE A 102 -6.60 10.69 10.98
N LEU A 103 -5.85 9.91 11.79
CA LEU A 103 -4.72 10.42 12.57
C LEU A 103 -3.62 10.99 11.67
N LEU A 104 -3.24 10.28 10.60
CA LEU A 104 -2.23 10.71 9.65
C LEU A 104 -2.64 11.99 8.92
N SER A 105 -3.86 12.04 8.40
CA SER A 105 -4.39 13.21 7.68
C SER A 105 -4.46 14.44 8.59
N SER A 106 -4.87 14.25 9.84
CA SER A 106 -4.94 15.30 10.86
C SER A 106 -3.56 15.77 11.30
N HIS A 107 -2.60 14.84 11.47
CA HIS A 107 -1.23 15.18 11.82
C HIS A 107 -0.58 16.04 10.74
N GLU A 108 -0.81 15.72 9.46
CA GLU A 108 -0.36 16.53 8.32
C GLU A 108 -0.99 17.93 8.30
N LYS A 109 -2.25 18.08 8.73
CA LYS A 109 -2.87 19.40 8.90
C LYS A 109 -2.20 20.22 9.99
N LEU A 110 -1.96 19.62 11.14
CA LEU A 110 -1.35 20.29 12.30
C LEU A 110 0.14 20.59 12.08
N LYS A 111 0.83 19.73 11.33
CA LYS A 111 2.23 19.90 10.96
C LYS A 111 2.45 19.55 9.47
N PRO A 112 2.31 20.55 8.58
CA PRO A 112 2.55 20.38 7.15
C PRO A 112 3.92 19.77 6.84
N GLY A 113 3.95 18.76 5.97
CA GLY A 113 5.16 18.07 5.53
C GLY A 113 5.66 16.97 6.49
N VAL A 114 4.85 16.56 7.48
CA VAL A 114 5.25 15.51 8.42
C VAL A 114 5.20 14.13 7.76
N LEU A 115 4.22 13.88 6.89
CA LEU A 115 4.10 12.60 6.19
C LEU A 115 5.28 12.38 5.23
N GLU A 116 5.70 13.39 4.47
CA GLU A 116 6.87 13.32 3.60
C GLU A 116 8.15 13.01 4.36
N LYS A 117 8.31 13.60 5.55
CA LYS A 117 9.44 13.30 6.43
C LYS A 117 9.37 11.88 6.98
N SER A 118 8.18 11.40 7.32
CA SER A 118 7.97 10.03 7.78
C SER A 118 8.18 8.99 6.68
N PHE A 119 7.91 9.31 5.40
CA PHE A 119 8.29 8.45 4.27
C PHE A 119 9.80 8.21 4.18
N PHE A 120 10.63 9.14 4.65
CA PHE A 120 12.07 8.87 4.80
C PHE A 120 12.33 7.78 5.84
N GLY A 121 11.55 7.72 6.93
CA GLY A 121 11.60 6.63 7.90
C GLY A 121 11.18 5.30 7.29
N PHE A 122 10.11 5.28 6.49
CA PHE A 122 9.71 4.10 5.72
C PHE A 122 10.83 3.61 4.80
N TYR A 123 11.47 4.51 4.05
CA TYR A 123 12.61 4.21 3.20
C TYR A 123 13.79 3.57 3.96
N LEU A 124 14.17 4.13 5.12
CA LEU A 124 15.20 3.53 5.97
C LEU A 124 14.81 2.14 6.47
N GLY A 125 13.52 1.93 6.78
CA GLY A 125 12.99 0.62 7.13
C GLY A 125 13.09 -0.38 5.98
N SER A 126 12.87 0.05 4.73
CA SER A 126 13.02 -0.81 3.56
C SER A 126 14.48 -1.19 3.30
N ILE A 127 15.43 -0.28 3.52
CA ILE A 127 16.87 -0.61 3.45
C ILE A 127 17.21 -1.64 4.53
N CYS A 128 16.71 -1.44 5.76
CA CYS A 128 16.92 -2.38 6.86
C CYS A 128 16.36 -3.77 6.51
N LEU A 129 15.15 -3.83 5.94
CA LEU A 129 14.54 -5.08 5.48
C LEU A 129 15.37 -5.74 4.36
N ALA A 130 15.85 -4.98 3.38
CA ALA A 130 16.73 -5.49 2.33
C ALA A 130 18.07 -6.00 2.90
N PHE A 131 18.60 -5.36 3.95
CA PHE A 131 19.79 -5.85 4.63
C PHE A 131 19.53 -7.16 5.39
N CYS A 132 18.37 -7.29 6.06
CA CYS A 132 17.93 -8.55 6.66
C CYS A 132 17.85 -9.67 5.62
N TYR A 133 17.39 -9.38 4.41
CA TYR A 133 17.39 -10.33 3.29
C TYR A 133 18.80 -10.85 2.97
N TYR A 134 19.80 -9.99 2.78
CA TYR A 134 21.19 -10.44 2.53
C TYR A 134 21.82 -11.19 3.71
N LEU A 135 21.35 -10.94 4.93
CA LEU A 135 21.76 -11.68 6.12
C LEU A 135 20.96 -12.97 6.34
N ASN A 136 20.03 -13.32 5.45
CA ASN A 136 19.08 -14.43 5.59
C ASN A 136 18.25 -14.39 6.89
N LEU A 137 17.99 -13.19 7.43
CA LEU A 137 17.23 -13.00 8.67
C LEU A 137 15.73 -12.95 8.38
N GLY A 138 14.98 -13.87 8.98
CA GLY A 138 13.52 -13.97 8.81
C GLY A 138 13.10 -14.40 7.41
N LEU A 139 14.02 -14.95 6.62
CA LEU A 139 13.79 -15.33 5.23
C LEU A 139 12.96 -16.62 5.13
N SER A 140 11.92 -16.58 4.29
CA SER A 140 11.12 -17.75 3.93
C SER A 140 10.99 -17.83 2.41
N ILE A 141 11.22 -19.03 1.87
CA ILE A 141 11.11 -19.33 0.44
C ILE A 141 9.92 -20.26 0.24
N ASN A 142 8.98 -19.87 -0.63
CA ASN A 142 7.84 -20.72 -0.94
C ASN A 142 8.15 -21.74 -2.04
N SER A 143 7.19 -22.60 -2.39
CA SER A 143 7.36 -23.65 -3.41
C SER A 143 7.67 -23.12 -4.82
N GLU A 144 7.38 -21.85 -5.10
CA GLU A 144 7.70 -21.17 -6.36
C GLU A 144 9.06 -20.43 -6.29
N GLY A 145 9.86 -20.64 -5.24
CA GLY A 145 11.13 -19.96 -5.04
C GLY A 145 11.02 -18.49 -4.58
N ARG A 146 9.81 -17.99 -4.31
CA ARG A 146 9.60 -16.57 -3.97
C ARG A 146 9.98 -16.28 -2.54
N ILE A 147 10.57 -15.10 -2.35
CA ILE A 147 11.10 -14.67 -1.07
C ILE A 147 10.07 -13.83 -0.31
N SER A 148 9.76 -14.26 0.91
CA SER A 148 9.11 -13.48 1.95
C SER A 148 10.08 -13.23 3.10
N LEU A 149 9.80 -12.19 3.89
CA LEU A 149 10.57 -11.85 5.09
C LEU A 149 9.63 -11.69 6.27
N PHE A 150 10.01 -12.27 7.40
CA PHE A 150 9.29 -12.23 8.67
C PHE A 150 7.81 -12.63 8.56
N GLY A 151 7.51 -13.62 7.70
CA GLY A 151 6.14 -14.13 7.48
C GLY A 151 5.22 -13.20 6.69
N ASP A 152 5.76 -12.15 6.07
CA ASP A 152 4.98 -11.21 5.26
C ASP A 152 4.64 -11.80 3.88
N ASN A 153 3.59 -11.29 3.24
CA ASN A 153 3.20 -11.72 1.91
C ASN A 153 4.22 -11.23 0.87
N GLU A 154 4.67 -12.11 -0.03
CA GLU A 154 5.73 -11.78 -0.98
C GLU A 154 5.30 -10.65 -1.93
N ASN A 155 4.01 -10.58 -2.30
CA ASN A 155 3.53 -9.44 -3.10
C ASN A 155 3.64 -8.11 -2.34
N LEU A 156 3.31 -8.10 -1.05
CA LEU A 156 3.41 -6.91 -0.21
C LEU A 156 4.87 -6.49 0.00
N VAL A 157 5.79 -7.44 0.16
CA VAL A 157 7.24 -7.17 0.18
C VAL A 157 7.65 -6.46 -1.12
N GLY A 158 7.26 -6.98 -2.28
CA GLY A 158 7.49 -6.35 -3.58
C GLY A 158 6.94 -4.92 -3.64
N PHE A 159 5.68 -4.70 -3.26
CA PHE A 159 5.09 -3.36 -3.25
C PHE A 159 5.79 -2.38 -2.29
N ARG A 160 6.23 -2.83 -1.11
CA ARG A 160 7.00 -1.99 -0.17
C ARG A 160 8.31 -1.52 -0.81
N MET A 161 9.03 -2.41 -1.48
CA MET A 161 10.27 -2.05 -2.18
C MET A 161 10.01 -1.07 -3.31
N VAL A 162 8.98 -1.29 -4.14
CA VAL A 162 8.60 -0.39 -5.23
C VAL A 162 8.25 1.01 -4.72
N ILE A 163 7.43 1.11 -3.68
CA ILE A 163 7.06 2.41 -3.06
C ILE A 163 8.32 3.13 -2.52
N SER A 164 9.25 2.37 -1.94
CA SER A 164 10.52 2.87 -1.41
C SER A 164 11.46 3.37 -2.51
N ILE A 165 11.58 2.64 -3.62
CA ILE A 165 12.33 3.04 -4.82
C ILE A 165 11.76 4.34 -5.41
N LEU A 166 10.44 4.45 -5.54
CA LEU A 166 9.80 5.67 -6.05
C LEU A 166 10.06 6.86 -5.14
N PHE A 167 10.00 6.66 -3.82
CA PHE A 167 10.39 7.68 -2.85
C PHE A 167 11.85 8.11 -3.04
N LEU A 168 12.77 7.15 -3.15
CA LEU A 168 14.20 7.39 -3.35
C LEU A 168 14.47 8.27 -4.57
N ILE A 169 13.89 7.90 -5.72
CA ILE A 169 14.03 8.65 -6.97
C ILE A 169 13.58 10.10 -6.78
N HIS A 170 12.41 10.30 -6.19
CA HIS A 170 11.92 11.66 -5.91
C HIS A 170 12.80 12.43 -4.92
N PHE A 171 13.24 11.77 -3.85
CA PHE A 171 14.06 12.38 -2.83
C PHE A 171 15.39 12.88 -3.41
N ILE A 172 16.02 12.10 -4.31
CA ILE A 172 17.24 12.49 -5.03
C ILE A 172 16.99 13.68 -5.97
N ILE A 173 15.88 13.67 -6.70
CA ILE A 173 15.53 14.75 -7.65
C ILE A 173 15.27 16.07 -6.90
N LYS A 174 14.53 16.03 -5.80
CA LYS A 174 14.08 17.22 -5.08
C LYS A 174 15.18 17.85 -4.22
N ASN A 175 16.04 17.04 -3.59
CA ASN A 175 16.98 17.53 -2.59
C ASN A 175 18.35 17.87 -3.19
N ARG A 176 18.89 19.03 -2.80
CA ARG A 176 20.27 19.45 -3.08
C ARG A 176 21.24 18.83 -2.07
N LEU A 177 21.27 17.49 -2.02
CA LEU A 177 22.21 16.76 -1.16
C LEU A 177 23.64 16.90 -1.69
N LYS A 178 24.64 16.84 -0.79
CA LYS A 178 26.04 16.69 -1.17
C LYS A 178 26.23 15.40 -1.98
N TYR A 179 27.17 15.40 -2.93
CA TYR A 179 27.43 14.28 -3.83
C TYR A 179 27.60 12.93 -3.11
N PHE A 180 28.34 12.92 -2.00
CA PHE A 180 28.53 11.72 -1.18
C PHE A 180 27.20 11.08 -0.72
N TYR A 181 26.28 11.86 -0.16
CA TYR A 181 24.98 11.34 0.28
C TYR A 181 24.10 10.89 -0.89
N LYS A 182 24.23 11.53 -2.07
CA LYS A 182 23.54 11.05 -3.27
C LYS A 182 24.06 9.70 -3.72
N ILE A 183 25.37 9.48 -3.67
CA ILE A 183 25.98 8.19 -4.02
C ILE A 183 25.46 7.10 -3.08
N LEU A 184 25.47 7.32 -1.77
CA LEU A 184 24.93 6.34 -0.81
C LEU A 184 23.47 5.97 -1.10
N LEU A 185 22.63 6.97 -1.41
CA LEU A 185 21.24 6.76 -1.78
C LEU A 185 21.09 5.98 -3.09
N ILE A 186 21.94 6.24 -4.09
CA ILE A 186 21.94 5.49 -5.34
C ILE A 186 22.38 4.05 -5.11
N LEU A 187 23.36 3.79 -4.24
CA LEU A 187 23.81 2.44 -3.92
C LEU A 187 22.71 1.59 -3.27
N SER A 188 21.84 2.19 -2.47
CA SER A 188 20.67 1.50 -1.91
C SER A 188 19.58 1.16 -2.94
N PHE A 189 19.66 1.64 -4.18
CA PHE A 189 18.72 1.24 -5.22
C PHE A 189 18.80 -0.26 -5.55
N TYR A 190 20.03 -0.78 -5.68
CA TYR A 190 20.27 -2.19 -6.02
C TYR A 190 19.63 -3.17 -5.03
N PRO A 191 19.91 -3.11 -3.70
CA PRO A 191 19.33 -4.06 -2.75
C PRO A 191 17.80 -3.99 -2.67
N LEU A 192 17.21 -2.81 -2.88
CA LEU A 192 15.75 -2.66 -2.95
C LEU A 192 15.17 -3.31 -4.21
N LEU A 193 15.82 -3.13 -5.36
CA LEU A 193 15.38 -3.72 -6.62
C LEU A 193 15.54 -5.24 -6.61
N ASP A 194 16.66 -5.73 -6.09
CA ASP A 194 16.94 -7.16 -5.97
C ASP A 194 15.89 -7.87 -5.10
N LEU A 195 15.57 -7.32 -3.92
CA LEU A 195 14.51 -7.86 -3.08
C LEU A 195 13.12 -7.74 -3.75
N ALA A 196 12.86 -6.66 -4.51
CA ALA A 196 11.61 -6.53 -5.26
C ALA A 196 11.47 -7.63 -6.33
N ILE A 197 12.55 -7.98 -7.04
CA ILE A 197 12.57 -9.03 -8.06
C ILE A 197 12.40 -10.41 -7.42
N ASN A 198 13.17 -10.71 -6.37
CA ASN A 198 13.11 -12.01 -5.69
C ASN A 198 11.82 -12.25 -4.89
N SER A 199 11.04 -11.19 -4.60
CA SER A 199 9.66 -11.36 -4.12
C SER A 199 8.73 -12.07 -5.14
N GLY A 200 9.15 -12.10 -6.41
CA GLY A 200 8.43 -12.71 -7.53
C GLY A 200 7.13 -11.99 -7.87
N SER A 201 6.88 -10.79 -7.36
CA SER A 201 5.61 -10.08 -7.58
C SER A 201 5.56 -9.39 -8.95
N ARG A 202 4.96 -10.08 -9.94
CA ARG A 202 4.75 -9.58 -11.31
C ARG A 202 4.09 -8.19 -11.33
N THR A 203 3.03 -8.01 -10.55
CA THR A 203 2.27 -6.75 -10.51
C THR A 203 3.03 -5.63 -9.83
N ALA A 204 3.82 -5.90 -8.79
CA ALA A 204 4.71 -4.90 -8.20
C ALA A 204 5.75 -4.43 -9.22
N PHE A 205 6.44 -5.36 -9.90
CA PHE A 205 7.45 -5.03 -10.90
C PHE A 205 6.88 -4.21 -12.07
N LEU A 206 5.75 -4.62 -12.64
CA LEU A 206 5.08 -3.85 -13.70
C LEU A 206 4.65 -2.45 -13.20
N SER A 207 4.18 -2.34 -11.96
CA SER A 207 3.82 -1.06 -11.38
C SER A 207 5.02 -0.13 -11.20
N LEU A 208 6.22 -0.66 -10.91
CA LEU A 208 7.46 0.11 -10.85
C LEU A 208 7.80 0.70 -12.22
N ILE A 209 7.80 -0.14 -13.26
CA ILE A 209 8.08 0.29 -14.63
C ILE A 209 7.11 1.42 -15.01
N LEU A 210 5.80 1.18 -14.89
CA LEU A 210 4.77 2.16 -15.24
C LEU A 210 4.89 3.46 -14.42
N SER A 211 5.26 3.36 -13.14
CA SER A 211 5.48 4.53 -12.28
C SER A 211 6.68 5.36 -12.73
N ILE A 212 7.79 4.73 -13.11
CA ILE A 212 8.98 5.44 -13.61
C ILE A 212 8.67 6.11 -14.95
N PHE A 213 7.98 5.42 -15.87
CA PHE A 213 7.49 6.02 -17.12
C PHE A 213 6.60 7.24 -16.84
N LEU A 214 5.65 7.11 -15.92
CA LEU A 214 4.76 8.21 -15.54
C LEU A 214 5.54 9.39 -14.94
N MET A 215 6.49 9.13 -14.03
CA MET A 215 7.37 10.15 -13.46
C MET A 215 8.13 10.90 -14.55
N PHE A 216 8.71 10.18 -15.50
CA PHE A 216 9.48 10.73 -16.59
C PHE A 216 8.63 11.66 -17.49
N PHE A 217 7.43 11.22 -17.91
CA PHE A 217 6.56 12.03 -18.76
C PHE A 217 5.98 13.25 -18.06
N LEU A 218 5.62 13.12 -16.78
CA LEU A 218 5.08 14.22 -16.00
C LEU A 218 6.14 15.22 -15.54
N TYR A 219 7.42 14.84 -15.57
CA TYR A 219 8.50 15.74 -15.21
C TYR A 219 8.59 16.90 -16.22
N LYS A 220 8.31 18.11 -15.73
CA LYS A 220 8.40 19.33 -16.54
C LYS A 220 9.86 19.82 -16.59
N THR A 221 10.43 19.83 -17.80
CA THR A 221 11.72 20.46 -18.11
C THR A 221 11.57 21.38 -19.31
N LYS A 222 12.29 22.51 -19.30
CA LYS A 222 12.30 23.49 -20.41
C LYS A 222 13.14 23.03 -21.60
N LYS A 223 14.02 22.04 -21.42
CA LYS A 223 14.96 21.57 -22.45
C LYS A 223 14.44 20.27 -23.05
N SER A 224 13.87 20.34 -24.27
CA SER A 224 13.31 19.18 -24.98
C SER A 224 14.33 18.05 -25.19
N PHE A 225 15.59 18.38 -25.47
CA PHE A 225 16.67 17.41 -25.62
C PHE A 225 16.93 16.58 -24.34
N ILE A 226 16.77 17.16 -23.14
CA ILE A 226 16.88 16.41 -21.88
C ILE A 226 15.77 15.37 -21.75
N LYS A 227 14.56 15.66 -22.26
CA LYS A 227 13.51 14.64 -22.33
C LYS A 227 13.92 13.53 -23.29
N ILE A 228 14.40 13.86 -24.49
CA ILE A 228 14.80 12.82 -25.47
C ILE A 228 15.89 11.90 -24.89
N LEU A 229 16.96 12.46 -24.33
CA LEU A 229 18.01 11.67 -23.69
C LEU A 229 17.49 10.87 -22.49
N GLY A 230 16.65 11.47 -21.65
CA GLY A 230 16.05 10.78 -20.51
C GLY A 230 15.12 9.64 -20.95
N PHE A 231 14.43 9.77 -22.08
CA PHE A 231 13.59 8.72 -22.65
C PHE A 231 14.44 7.57 -23.17
N ILE A 232 15.51 7.85 -23.91
CA ILE A 232 16.47 6.82 -24.37
C ILE A 232 17.06 6.09 -23.17
N PHE A 233 17.50 6.82 -22.14
CA PHE A 233 18.04 6.24 -20.91
C PHE A 233 17.01 5.38 -20.17
N LEU A 234 15.75 5.84 -20.12
CA LEU A 234 14.65 5.08 -19.54
C LEU A 234 14.39 3.78 -20.30
N VAL A 235 14.40 3.81 -21.63
CA VAL A 235 14.24 2.61 -22.48
C VAL A 235 15.39 1.63 -22.24
N ILE A 236 16.63 2.12 -22.12
CA ILE A 236 17.79 1.28 -21.79
C ILE A 236 17.63 0.65 -20.40
N ILE A 237 17.25 1.44 -19.38
CA ILE A 237 17.01 0.90 -18.03
C ILE A 237 15.87 -0.11 -18.03
N ALA A 238 14.77 0.17 -18.72
CA ALA A 238 13.65 -0.74 -18.83
C ALA A 238 14.06 -2.05 -19.51
N PHE A 239 14.84 -1.96 -20.59
CA PHE A 239 15.39 -3.13 -21.27
C PHE A 239 16.31 -3.95 -20.36
N LEU A 240 17.24 -3.30 -19.63
CA LEU A 240 18.11 -3.99 -18.67
C LEU A 240 17.31 -4.62 -17.53
N GLY A 241 16.33 -3.89 -16.97
CA GLY A 241 15.46 -4.39 -15.91
C GLY A 241 14.62 -5.58 -16.35
N ILE A 242 14.09 -5.55 -17.58
CA ILE A 242 13.37 -6.69 -18.19
C ILE A 242 14.31 -7.87 -18.38
N ASN A 243 15.53 -7.66 -18.89
CA ASN A 243 16.50 -8.76 -19.03
C ASN A 243 16.87 -9.38 -17.67
N ILE A 244 17.08 -8.57 -16.63
CA ILE A 244 17.32 -9.08 -15.27
C ILE A 244 16.10 -9.86 -14.78
N ALA A 245 14.89 -9.34 -15.00
CA ALA A 245 13.66 -10.01 -14.61
C ALA A 245 13.42 -11.33 -15.37
N LEU A 246 13.72 -11.40 -16.67
CA LEU A 246 13.56 -12.62 -17.47
C LEU A 246 14.62 -13.67 -17.16
N ASN A 247 15.83 -13.25 -16.77
CA ASN A 247 16.89 -14.16 -16.31
C ASN A 247 16.75 -14.55 -14.84
N SER A 248 15.79 -13.96 -14.11
CA SER A 248 15.47 -14.39 -12.75
C SER A 248 14.74 -15.72 -12.80
N GLU A 249 15.23 -16.72 -12.06
CA GLU A 249 14.57 -18.02 -11.93
C GLU A 249 13.12 -17.87 -11.46
N VAL A 250 12.87 -16.93 -10.54
CA VAL A 250 11.55 -16.75 -9.92
C VAL A 250 10.65 -15.84 -10.75
N LEU A 251 11.06 -14.59 -10.99
CA LEU A 251 10.20 -13.60 -11.64
C LEU A 251 10.06 -13.91 -13.15
N GLY A 252 11.12 -14.39 -13.79
CA GLY A 252 11.15 -14.71 -15.21
C GLY A 252 10.23 -15.87 -15.55
N GLU A 253 10.33 -16.98 -14.79
CA GLU A 253 9.46 -18.13 -14.96
C GLU A 253 7.98 -17.75 -14.79
N ARG A 254 7.65 -16.98 -13.75
CA ARG A 254 6.26 -16.54 -13.53
C ARG A 254 5.74 -15.61 -14.61
N LEU A 255 6.58 -14.74 -15.17
CA LEU A 255 6.21 -13.88 -16.30
C LEU A 255 5.97 -14.72 -17.57
N ALA A 256 6.83 -15.72 -17.83
CA ALA A 256 6.68 -16.64 -18.95
C ALA A 256 5.38 -17.45 -18.83
N ARG A 257 5.11 -18.07 -17.68
CA ARG A 257 3.85 -18.82 -17.44
C ARG A 257 2.60 -17.95 -17.58
N THR A 258 2.62 -16.68 -17.15
CA THR A 258 1.47 -15.79 -17.42
C THR A 258 1.27 -15.54 -18.91
N SER A 259 2.36 -15.37 -19.66
CA SER A 259 2.28 -15.09 -21.09
C SER A 259 1.88 -16.32 -21.91
N GLU A 260 2.36 -17.50 -21.54
CA GLU A 260 2.20 -18.74 -22.30
C GLU A 260 0.97 -19.53 -21.87
N GLU A 261 0.70 -19.61 -20.56
CA GLU A 261 -0.33 -20.47 -19.96
C GLU A 261 -1.52 -19.66 -19.43
N SER A 262 -1.50 -18.33 -19.54
CA SER A 262 -2.48 -17.44 -18.89
C SER A 262 -2.57 -17.63 -17.36
N ASP A 263 -1.47 -18.05 -16.72
CA ASP A 263 -1.42 -18.29 -15.28
C ASP A 263 -1.76 -17.03 -14.45
N LEU A 264 -2.88 -17.10 -13.74
CA LEU A 264 -3.32 -16.10 -12.77
C LEU A 264 -2.93 -16.45 -11.32
N SER A 265 -2.09 -17.46 -11.14
CA SER A 265 -1.65 -18.02 -9.85
C SER A 265 -2.81 -18.59 -9.03
N GLY A 266 -3.64 -19.41 -9.68
CA GLY A 266 -4.81 -20.07 -9.09
C GLY A 266 -6.00 -19.16 -8.77
N ARG A 267 -5.93 -17.87 -9.14
CA ARG A 267 -7.03 -16.91 -8.90
C ARG A 267 -8.23 -17.17 -9.80
N ASP A 268 -8.01 -17.72 -10.98
CA ASP A 268 -9.02 -18.16 -11.93
C ASP A 268 -9.96 -19.19 -11.32
N GLU A 269 -9.43 -20.24 -10.69
CA GLU A 269 -10.23 -21.26 -9.99
C GLU A 269 -11.07 -20.64 -8.87
N ILE A 270 -10.48 -19.72 -8.10
CA ILE A 270 -11.15 -19.02 -7.01
C ILE A 270 -12.29 -18.14 -7.56
N TRP A 271 -12.03 -17.38 -8.63
CA TRP A 271 -13.00 -16.44 -9.19
C TRP A 271 -14.17 -17.16 -9.87
N ILE A 272 -13.95 -18.31 -10.50
CA ILE A 272 -15.03 -19.12 -11.10
C ILE A 272 -16.09 -19.48 -10.05
N GLN A 273 -15.68 -19.78 -8.81
CA GLN A 273 -16.59 -20.12 -7.73
C GLN A 273 -17.23 -18.87 -7.09
N ILE A 274 -16.49 -17.77 -6.92
CA ILE A 274 -16.99 -16.56 -6.24
C ILE A 274 -17.97 -15.76 -7.12
N ILE A 275 -17.77 -15.71 -8.44
CA ILE A 275 -18.58 -14.86 -9.33
C ILE A 275 -20.09 -15.22 -9.28
N PRO A 276 -20.52 -16.49 -9.30
CA PRO A 276 -21.92 -16.86 -9.08
C PRO A 276 -22.50 -16.31 -7.77
N GLN A 277 -21.78 -16.45 -6.66
CA GLN A 277 -22.20 -15.92 -5.35
C GLN A 277 -22.37 -14.40 -5.38
N ILE A 278 -21.46 -13.67 -6.05
CA ILE A 278 -21.59 -12.22 -6.25
C ILE A 278 -22.84 -11.90 -7.05
N LYS A 279 -23.16 -12.65 -8.11
CA LYS A 279 -24.35 -12.41 -8.94
C LYS A 279 -25.64 -12.60 -8.14
N GLU A 280 -25.70 -13.62 -7.29
CA GLU A 280 -26.85 -13.88 -6.42
C GLU A 280 -27.04 -12.80 -5.35
N ASN A 281 -25.94 -12.21 -4.86
CA ASN A 281 -25.95 -11.23 -3.77
C ASN A 281 -25.47 -9.84 -4.22
N LEU A 282 -25.74 -9.46 -5.48
CA LEU A 282 -25.08 -8.32 -6.13
C LEU A 282 -25.25 -6.97 -5.41
N ILE A 283 -26.42 -6.72 -4.82
CA ILE A 283 -26.74 -5.43 -4.21
C ILE A 283 -26.08 -5.30 -2.84
N PHE A 284 -26.28 -6.31 -1.99
CA PHE A 284 -25.91 -6.24 -0.57
C PHE A 284 -24.61 -6.98 -0.22
N GLY A 285 -24.21 -7.97 -1.02
CA GLY A 285 -23.17 -8.91 -0.63
C GLY A 285 -23.59 -9.79 0.55
N VAL A 286 -22.65 -10.59 1.06
CA VAL A 286 -22.90 -11.56 2.13
C VAL A 286 -22.14 -11.26 3.43
N GLY A 287 -21.44 -10.12 3.51
CA GLY A 287 -20.58 -9.80 4.63
C GLY A 287 -19.30 -10.64 4.65
N SER A 288 -18.37 -10.31 5.54
CA SER A 288 -17.12 -11.07 5.71
C SER A 288 -17.40 -12.47 6.25
N THR A 289 -18.36 -12.60 7.18
CA THR A 289 -18.76 -13.88 7.80
C THR A 289 -19.43 -14.83 6.79
N GLY A 290 -20.37 -14.33 5.98
CA GLY A 290 -21.00 -15.13 4.92
C GLY A 290 -20.02 -15.48 3.78
N TYR A 291 -19.09 -14.58 3.47
CA TYR A 291 -18.00 -14.91 2.53
C TYR A 291 -17.07 -15.98 3.09
N ASN A 292 -16.71 -15.91 4.37
CA ASN A 292 -15.87 -16.90 5.03
C ASN A 292 -16.54 -18.28 5.12
N GLU A 293 -17.84 -18.35 5.38
CA GLU A 293 -18.63 -19.58 5.26
C GLU A 293 -18.56 -20.16 3.85
N PHE A 294 -18.89 -19.36 2.83
CA PHE A 294 -18.80 -19.80 1.44
C PHE A 294 -17.40 -20.34 1.12
N SER A 295 -16.37 -19.60 1.53
CA SER A 295 -14.98 -19.97 1.28
C SER A 295 -14.62 -21.30 1.95
N HIS A 296 -15.05 -21.50 3.19
CA HIS A 296 -14.82 -22.75 3.91
C HIS A 296 -15.59 -23.93 3.31
N VAL A 297 -16.85 -23.74 2.90
CA VAL A 297 -17.69 -24.80 2.31
C VAL A 297 -17.11 -25.25 0.95
N ILE A 298 -16.67 -24.31 0.12
CA ILE A 298 -16.18 -24.61 -1.23
C ILE A 298 -14.72 -25.07 -1.23
N PHE A 299 -13.86 -24.44 -0.42
CA PHE A 299 -12.41 -24.66 -0.49
C PHE A 299 -11.82 -25.35 0.74
N SER A 300 -12.63 -25.73 1.74
CA SER A 300 -12.19 -26.29 3.02
C SER A 300 -11.22 -25.41 3.82
N ARG A 301 -11.15 -24.11 3.51
CA ARG A 301 -10.30 -23.10 4.19
C ARG A 301 -10.78 -21.69 3.82
N PHE A 302 -10.42 -20.68 4.61
CA PHE A 302 -10.65 -19.28 4.26
C PHE A 302 -9.66 -18.82 3.18
N ILE A 303 -10.19 -18.41 2.02
CA ILE A 303 -9.43 -17.99 0.85
C ILE A 303 -9.80 -16.56 0.46
N SER A 304 -8.79 -15.73 0.24
CA SER A 304 -8.94 -14.41 -0.38
C SER A 304 -8.98 -14.51 -1.90
N PRO A 305 -9.81 -13.72 -2.60
CA PRO A 305 -9.76 -13.63 -4.06
C PRO A 305 -8.51 -12.88 -4.57
N HIS A 306 -7.71 -12.29 -3.66
CA HIS A 306 -6.54 -11.46 -3.97
C HIS A 306 -6.81 -10.36 -5.01
N ASN A 307 -8.03 -9.85 -5.03
CA ASN A 307 -8.50 -8.75 -5.87
C ASN A 307 -9.57 -7.99 -5.06
N VAL A 308 -9.24 -6.75 -4.69
CA VAL A 308 -10.06 -5.93 -3.80
C VAL A 308 -11.42 -5.59 -4.44
N PHE A 309 -11.50 -5.53 -5.77
CA PHE A 309 -12.77 -5.29 -6.46
C PHE A 309 -13.73 -6.47 -6.27
N ILE A 310 -13.23 -7.69 -6.45
CA ILE A 310 -14.00 -8.93 -6.28
C ILE A 310 -14.35 -9.13 -4.80
N GLU A 311 -13.38 -8.94 -3.91
CA GLU A 311 -13.55 -9.05 -2.46
C GLU A 311 -14.67 -8.13 -1.96
N ILE A 312 -14.64 -6.85 -2.33
CA ILE A 312 -15.64 -5.86 -1.90
C ILE A 312 -17.02 -6.15 -2.49
N LEU A 313 -17.10 -6.56 -3.76
CA LEU A 313 -18.38 -6.96 -4.36
C LEU A 313 -18.98 -8.18 -3.66
N ALA A 314 -18.17 -9.17 -3.29
CA ALA A 314 -18.64 -10.36 -2.58
C ALA A 314 -19.17 -10.03 -1.16
N ILE A 315 -18.39 -9.27 -0.38
CA ILE A 315 -18.73 -9.01 1.03
C ILE A 315 -19.74 -7.87 1.23
N SER A 316 -19.85 -6.92 0.30
CA SER A 316 -20.66 -5.71 0.51
C SER A 316 -21.55 -5.31 -0.67
N GLY A 317 -21.48 -6.07 -1.77
CA GLY A 317 -22.25 -5.79 -2.97
C GLY A 317 -21.93 -4.43 -3.59
N LEU A 318 -22.81 -4.00 -4.48
CA LEU A 318 -22.66 -2.75 -5.23
C LEU A 318 -22.67 -1.52 -4.33
N ILE A 319 -23.43 -1.55 -3.23
CA ILE A 319 -23.51 -0.41 -2.29
C ILE A 319 -22.15 -0.14 -1.65
N GLY A 320 -21.53 -1.17 -1.05
CA GLY A 320 -20.22 -1.02 -0.42
C GLY A 320 -19.12 -0.73 -1.45
N PHE A 321 -19.21 -1.35 -2.63
CA PHE A 321 -18.33 -1.06 -3.76
C PHE A 321 -18.33 0.42 -4.14
N VAL A 322 -19.50 1.01 -4.37
CA VAL A 322 -19.61 2.43 -4.74
C VAL A 322 -19.05 3.32 -3.62
N LEU A 323 -19.38 3.05 -2.36
CA LEU A 323 -18.89 3.84 -1.22
C LEU A 323 -17.36 3.82 -1.12
N PHE A 324 -16.76 2.63 -1.17
CA PHE A 324 -15.32 2.46 -0.99
C PHE A 324 -14.52 3.00 -2.19
N PHE A 325 -14.94 2.70 -3.41
CA PHE A 325 -14.25 3.19 -4.61
C PHE A 325 -14.47 4.68 -4.83
N TYR A 326 -15.60 5.25 -4.41
CA TYR A 326 -15.75 6.71 -4.39
C TYR A 326 -14.79 7.37 -3.41
N PHE A 327 -14.55 6.78 -2.23
CA PHE A 327 -13.51 7.24 -1.30
C PHE A 327 -12.11 7.20 -1.94
N ILE A 328 -11.72 6.07 -2.57
CA ILE A 328 -10.43 5.96 -3.26
C ILE A 328 -10.30 6.99 -4.38
N PHE A 329 -11.35 7.15 -5.19
CA PHE A 329 -11.40 8.13 -6.26
C PHE A 329 -11.17 9.56 -5.74
N LEU A 330 -11.79 9.94 -4.62
CA LEU A 330 -11.57 11.25 -4.02
C LEU A 330 -10.11 11.45 -3.60
N CYS A 331 -9.48 10.43 -2.99
CA CYS A 331 -8.05 10.47 -2.62
C CYS A 331 -7.16 10.68 -3.86
N PHE A 332 -7.36 9.87 -4.91
CA PHE A 332 -6.61 9.95 -6.16
C PHE A 332 -6.83 11.28 -6.89
N LYS A 333 -8.07 11.78 -6.92
CA LYS A 333 -8.39 13.09 -7.47
C LYS A 333 -7.61 14.20 -6.77
N LYS A 334 -7.45 14.16 -5.44
CA LYS A 334 -6.65 15.18 -4.72
C LYS A 334 -5.17 15.08 -5.01
N ALA A 335 -4.61 13.88 -5.13
CA ALA A 335 -3.22 13.69 -5.55
C ALA A 335 -2.97 14.26 -6.95
N TYR A 336 -3.87 13.98 -7.91
CA TYR A 336 -3.80 14.53 -9.27
C TYR A 336 -3.86 16.06 -9.29
N LEU A 337 -4.86 16.65 -8.63
CA LEU A 337 -5.01 18.12 -8.59
C LEU A 337 -3.80 18.79 -7.93
N PHE A 338 -3.21 18.16 -6.92
CA PHE A 338 -1.99 18.66 -6.27
C PHE A 338 -0.79 18.61 -7.22
N GLN A 339 -0.62 17.53 -7.97
CA GLN A 339 0.41 17.43 -9.01
C GLN A 339 0.24 18.52 -10.07
N GLN A 340 -0.99 18.79 -10.52
CA GLN A 340 -1.24 19.84 -11.53
C GLN A 340 -0.86 21.23 -11.02
N LYS A 341 -1.19 21.54 -9.75
CA LYS A 341 -0.96 22.86 -9.16
C LYS A 341 0.49 23.10 -8.74
N PHE A 342 1.16 22.10 -8.16
CA PHE A 342 2.47 22.27 -7.55
C PHE A 342 3.61 21.55 -8.28
N ASN A 343 3.31 20.78 -9.34
CA ASN A 343 4.27 19.95 -10.07
C ASN A 343 5.02 18.94 -9.19
N GLU A 344 4.40 18.52 -8.08
CA GLU A 344 4.92 17.51 -7.17
C GLU A 344 4.37 16.14 -7.58
N LEU A 345 5.27 15.25 -8.01
CA LEU A 345 4.89 14.01 -8.70
C LEU A 345 4.46 12.87 -7.75
N ILE A 346 5.10 12.74 -6.59
CA ILE A 346 4.99 11.52 -5.76
C ILE A 346 3.57 11.16 -5.35
N PRO A 347 2.73 12.07 -4.82
CA PRO A 347 1.36 11.70 -4.45
C PRO A 347 0.59 11.07 -5.61
N PHE A 348 0.79 11.60 -6.83
CA PHE A 348 0.12 11.10 -8.02
C PHE A 348 0.73 9.80 -8.54
N VAL A 349 2.05 9.66 -8.51
CA VAL A 349 2.76 8.45 -8.97
C VAL A 349 2.40 7.25 -8.12
N TYR A 350 2.21 7.41 -6.80
CA TYR A 350 1.77 6.32 -5.91
C TYR A 350 0.40 5.73 -6.25
N ILE A 351 -0.42 6.38 -7.08
CA ILE A 351 -1.67 5.81 -7.58
C ILE A 351 -1.42 4.53 -8.39
N VAL A 352 -0.28 4.43 -9.09
CA VAL A 352 0.07 3.28 -9.92
C VAL A 352 0.28 2.01 -9.07
N PRO A 353 1.23 1.96 -8.11
CA PRO A 353 1.37 0.78 -7.24
C PRO A 353 0.13 0.55 -6.37
N MET A 354 -0.62 1.60 -5.99
CA MET A 354 -1.89 1.42 -5.27
C MET A 354 -2.95 0.71 -6.11
N THR A 355 -3.09 1.06 -7.39
CA THR A 355 -3.99 0.38 -8.31
C THR A 355 -3.56 -1.08 -8.50
N ALA A 356 -2.25 -1.34 -8.59
CA ALA A 356 -1.74 -2.71 -8.66
C ALA A 356 -2.05 -3.52 -7.39
N VAL A 357 -1.92 -2.93 -6.19
CA VAL A 357 -2.35 -3.55 -4.93
C VAL A 357 -3.84 -3.89 -4.95
N LEU A 358 -4.70 -2.99 -5.44
CA LEU A 358 -6.15 -3.24 -5.56
C LEU A 358 -6.45 -4.45 -6.47
N LEU A 359 -5.65 -4.67 -7.50
CA LEU A 359 -5.86 -5.76 -8.46
C LEU A 359 -5.28 -7.11 -8.02
N SER A 360 -4.26 -7.11 -7.15
CA SER A 360 -3.47 -8.33 -6.89
C SER A 360 -3.22 -8.67 -5.42
N SER A 361 -3.75 -7.88 -4.48
CA SER A 361 -3.52 -8.05 -3.03
C SER A 361 -4.74 -7.61 -2.21
N GLN A 362 -4.57 -7.45 -0.90
CA GLN A 362 -5.62 -7.08 0.05
C GLN A 362 -5.35 -5.71 0.67
N LEU A 363 -6.21 -4.73 0.39
CA LEU A 363 -6.02 -3.36 0.90
C LEU A 363 -6.50 -3.19 2.37
N PHE A 364 -7.43 -4.03 2.85
CA PHE A 364 -8.01 -3.84 4.20
C PHE A 364 -7.00 -4.02 5.33
N ILE A 365 -6.02 -4.89 5.13
CA ILE A 365 -5.00 -5.20 6.13
C ILE A 365 -3.72 -4.38 5.87
N PHE A 366 -3.40 -4.08 4.60
CA PHE A 366 -2.16 -3.41 4.22
C PHE A 366 -2.08 -1.93 4.64
N LYS A 367 -1.48 -1.65 5.80
CA LYS A 367 -1.39 -0.29 6.38
C LYS A 367 -0.70 0.73 5.49
N LEU A 368 0.32 0.32 4.74
CA LEU A 368 1.02 1.24 3.83
C LEU A 368 0.08 1.80 2.74
N GLY A 369 -0.91 1.00 2.31
CA GLY A 369 -1.94 1.48 1.40
C GLY A 369 -2.76 2.63 2.00
N TRP A 370 -3.15 2.50 3.27
CA TRP A 370 -3.87 3.55 4.01
C TRP A 370 -3.02 4.78 4.29
N VAL A 371 -1.72 4.60 4.53
CA VAL A 371 -0.75 5.70 4.62
C VAL A 371 -0.71 6.50 3.32
N ILE A 372 -0.65 5.83 2.17
CA ILE A 372 -0.65 6.49 0.86
C ILE A 372 -1.99 7.19 0.61
N LEU A 373 -3.12 6.58 0.96
CA LEU A 373 -4.44 7.22 0.83
C LEU A 373 -4.54 8.48 1.69
N ALA A 374 -4.08 8.44 2.94
CA ALA A 374 -4.02 9.61 3.83
C ALA A 374 -3.09 10.69 3.27
N TYR A 375 -1.94 10.29 2.71
CA TYR A 375 -1.01 11.19 2.06
C TYR A 375 -1.65 11.89 0.84
N CYS A 376 -2.41 11.16 0.03
CA CYS A 376 -3.16 11.71 -1.11
C CYS A 376 -4.28 12.66 -0.66
N ALA A 377 -5.11 12.24 0.30
CA ALA A 377 -6.23 13.04 0.82
C ALA A 377 -5.76 14.36 1.46
N SER A 378 -4.67 14.31 2.24
CA SER A 378 -4.07 15.49 2.89
C SER A 378 -3.54 16.53 1.91
N ARG A 379 -3.27 16.17 0.65
CA ARG A 379 -2.88 17.16 -0.38
C ARG A 379 -3.96 18.24 -0.62
N SER A 380 -5.23 17.92 -0.35
CA SER A 380 -6.32 18.90 -0.41
C SER A 380 -6.09 20.14 0.45
N LEU A 381 -5.37 19.99 1.57
CA LEU A 381 -5.06 21.09 2.49
C LEU A 381 -4.21 22.20 1.87
N TYR A 382 -3.41 21.85 0.87
CA TYR A 382 -2.49 22.77 0.20
C TYR A 382 -3.12 23.42 -1.03
N ILE A 383 -4.04 22.72 -1.70
CA ILE A 383 -4.72 23.22 -2.89
C ILE A 383 -5.58 24.45 -2.55
N TYR A 384 -6.30 24.41 -1.43
CA TYR A 384 -7.27 25.43 -1.05
C TYR A 384 -6.75 26.44 -0.02
N LYS A 385 -5.45 26.44 0.28
CA LYS A 385 -4.83 27.57 0.99
C LYS A 385 -4.90 28.78 0.06
N LYS A 386 -5.80 29.72 0.39
CA LYS A 386 -5.70 31.11 -0.05
C LYS A 386 -4.50 31.74 0.62
#